data_AF-A0A512C4G2-F1
#
_entry.id   AF-A0A512C4G2-F1
#
_cell.length_a   1.000
_cell.length_b   1.000
_cell.length_c   1.000
_cell.angle_alpha   90.00
_cell.angle_beta   90.00
_cell.angle_gamma   90.00
#
_symmetry.space_group_name_H-M   'P 1'
#
loop_
_entity.id
_entity.type
_entity.pdbx_description
1 polymer ?
#
loop_
_entity_poly.entity_id
_entity_poly.type
_entity_poly.pdbx_seq_one_letter_code
_entity_poly.pdbx_strand_id
1 'polypeptide(L)'
;MLYVQIAVVVVSIFYAVRVDAKSLGYQDCVDGHVDQFRKGELNASKDLQRSLTELKSFPEMQETLKRNYVFGVMLRKKNLDLALKVSKALCTD
;
A
#
# COMPACT_ATOMS: atom_id res chain seq x y z
N MET A 1 11.30 -22.23 -41.94
CA MET A 1 11.52 -22.57 -40.51
C MET A 1 11.80 -21.31 -39.67
N LEU A 2 12.81 -20.50 -39.99
CA LEU A 2 13.20 -19.29 -39.22
C LEU A 2 12.06 -18.27 -39.00
N TYR A 3 11.29 -17.97 -40.05
CA TYR A 3 10.18 -17.00 -40.00
C TYR A 3 9.02 -17.43 -39.09
N VAL A 4 8.79 -18.73 -38.93
CA VAL A 4 7.73 -19.27 -38.06
C VAL A 4 8.12 -19.12 -36.59
N GLN A 5 9.40 -19.36 -36.26
CA GLN A 5 9.91 -19.19 -34.90
C GLN A 5 9.87 -17.73 -34.45
N ILE A 6 10.20 -16.78 -35.34
CA ILE A 6 10.12 -15.35 -35.03
C ILE A 6 8.66 -14.92 -34.77
N ALA A 7 7.71 -15.39 -35.59
CA ALA A 7 6.29 -15.07 -35.39
C ALA A 7 5.76 -15.60 -34.05
N VAL A 8 6.13 -16.83 -33.66
CA VAL A 8 5.73 -17.41 -32.37
C VAL A 8 6.31 -16.61 -31.20
N VAL A 9 7.59 -16.23 -31.25
CA VAL A 9 8.23 -15.42 -30.19
C VAL A 9 7.57 -14.05 -30.06
N VAL A 10 7.30 -13.38 -31.18
CA VAL A 10 6.64 -12.07 -31.17
C VAL A 10 5.22 -12.17 -30.61
N VAL A 11 4.42 -13.15 -31.03
CA VAL A 11 3.06 -13.37 -30.49
C VAL A 11 3.10 -13.71 -29.01
N SER A 12 4.09 -14.46 -28.55
CA SER A 12 4.28 -14.80 -27.13
C SER A 12 4.64 -13.57 -26.28
N ILE A 13 5.48 -12.67 -26.81
CA ILE A 13 5.83 -11.40 -26.16
C ILE A 13 4.60 -10.49 -26.09
N PHE A 14 3.81 -10.38 -27.16
CA PHE A 14 2.56 -9.61 -27.14
C PHE A 14 1.51 -10.19 -26.17
N TYR A 15 1.43 -11.52 -26.04
CA TYR A 15 0.60 -12.16 -25.02
C TYR A 15 1.12 -11.91 -23.60
N ALA A 16 2.42 -12.01 -23.36
CA ALA A 16 3.01 -11.73 -22.06
C ALA A 16 2.81 -10.27 -21.63
N VAL A 17 2.95 -9.32 -22.55
CA VAL A 17 2.71 -7.88 -22.31
C VAL A 17 1.24 -7.57 -22.06
N ARG A 18 0.31 -8.26 -22.73
CA ARG A 18 -1.14 -8.12 -22.44
C ARG A 18 -1.56 -8.76 -21.11
N VAL A 19 -0.84 -9.77 -20.64
CA VAL A 19 -1.19 -10.49 -19.40
C VAL A 19 -0.66 -9.79 -18.15
N ASP A 20 0.40 -8.99 -18.25
CA ASP A 20 1.01 -8.30 -17.09
C ASP A 20 0.69 -6.79 -17.00
N ALA A 21 -0.01 -6.23 -18.00
CA ALA A 21 -0.61 -4.91 -17.89
C ALA A 21 -1.83 -4.98 -16.96
N LYS A 22 -1.61 -4.87 -15.64
CA LYS A 22 -2.68 -4.57 -14.67
C LYS A 22 -3.53 -3.43 -15.25
N SER A 23 -4.86 -3.56 -15.21
CA SER A 23 -5.75 -2.50 -15.71
C SER A 23 -5.32 -1.17 -15.06
N LEU A 24 -5.20 -0.11 -15.85
CA LEU A 24 -4.83 1.21 -15.36
C LEU A 24 -5.72 1.61 -14.15
N GLY A 25 -7.00 1.22 -14.18
CA GLY A 25 -7.94 1.42 -13.07
C GLY A 25 -7.57 0.69 -11.77
N TYR A 26 -7.08 -0.56 -11.82
CA TYR A 26 -6.61 -1.25 -10.63
C TYR A 26 -5.38 -0.55 -10.03
N GLN A 27 -4.46 -0.10 -10.87
CA GLN A 27 -3.25 0.57 -10.40
C GLN A 27 -3.59 1.92 -9.74
N ASP A 28 -4.50 2.70 -10.32
CA ASP A 28 -4.98 3.96 -9.75
C ASP A 28 -5.70 3.74 -8.40
N CYS A 29 -6.52 2.68 -8.27
CA CYS A 29 -7.15 2.30 -7.01
C CYS A 29 -6.11 1.98 -5.92
N VAL A 30 -5.09 1.18 -6.26
CA VAL A 30 -4.00 0.82 -5.33
C VAL A 30 -3.25 2.06 -4.87
N ASP A 31 -2.87 2.92 -5.81
CA ASP A 31 -2.09 4.13 -5.51
C ASP A 31 -2.89 5.09 -4.63
N GLY A 32 -4.21 5.22 -4.85
CA GLY A 32 -5.10 5.99 -3.99
C GLY A 32 -5.15 5.50 -2.54
N HIS A 33 -5.27 4.19 -2.32
CA HIS A 33 -5.27 3.62 -0.97
C HIS A 33 -3.92 3.77 -0.26
N VAL A 34 -2.82 3.56 -0.98
CA VAL A 34 -1.47 3.72 -0.44
C VAL A 34 -1.19 5.17 -0.08
N ASP A 35 -1.61 6.13 -0.92
CA ASP A 35 -1.45 7.56 -0.64
C ASP A 35 -2.25 7.99 0.59
N GLN A 36 -3.51 7.55 0.72
CA GLN A 36 -4.32 7.80 1.92
C GLN A 36 -3.66 7.23 3.18
N PHE A 37 -3.14 6.00 3.12
CA PHE A 37 -2.42 5.40 4.24
C PHE A 37 -1.19 6.24 4.62
N ARG A 38 -0.37 6.64 3.63
CA ARG A 38 0.83 7.47 3.87
C ARG A 38 0.49 8.81 4.52
N LYS A 39 -0.55 9.50 4.03
CA LYS A 39 -1.04 10.76 4.61
C LYS A 39 -1.51 10.56 6.05
N GLY A 40 -2.25 9.49 6.32
CA GLY A 40 -2.69 9.11 7.66
C GLY A 40 -1.53 8.86 8.62
N GLU A 41 -0.53 8.08 8.21
CA GLU A 41 0.68 7.79 9.01
C GLU A 41 1.51 9.06 9.27
N LEU A 42 1.64 9.94 8.28
CA LEU A 42 2.35 11.21 8.46
C LEU A 42 1.65 12.08 9.51
N ASN A 43 0.32 12.16 9.50
CA ASN A 43 -0.41 12.93 10.49
C ASN A 43 -0.31 12.30 11.88
N ALA A 44 -0.53 10.98 11.97
CA ALA A 44 -0.43 10.26 13.24
C ALA A 44 0.98 10.35 13.87
N SER A 45 2.05 10.35 13.06
CA SER A 45 3.42 10.50 13.56
C SER A 45 3.71 11.91 14.09
N LYS A 46 3.15 12.96 13.47
CA LYS A 46 3.22 14.33 13.98
C LYS A 46 2.49 14.46 15.32
N ASP A 47 1.31 13.85 15.44
CA ASP A 47 0.54 13.86 16.68
C ASP A 47 1.24 13.08 17.80
N LEU A 48 1.88 11.95 17.47
CA LEU A 48 2.75 11.22 18.38
C LEU A 48 3.90 12.12 18.87
N GLN A 49 4.62 12.79 17.95
CA GLN A 49 5.74 13.64 18.31
C GLN A 49 5.32 14.79 19.24
N ARG A 50 4.17 15.42 18.95
CA ARG A 50 3.61 16.47 19.82
C ARG A 50 3.30 15.91 21.22
N SER A 51 2.60 14.78 21.28
CA SER A 51 2.23 14.13 22.54
C SER A 51 3.45 13.70 23.37
N LEU A 52 4.50 13.17 22.72
CA LEU A 52 5.75 12.81 23.40
C LEU A 52 6.46 14.04 23.97
N THR A 53 6.39 15.18 23.27
CA THR A 53 6.99 16.43 23.73
C THR A 53 6.25 16.99 24.95
N GLU A 54 4.92 16.94 24.94
CA GLU A 54 4.07 17.35 26.06
C GLU A 54 4.29 16.46 27.29
N LEU A 55 4.50 15.16 27.07
CA LEU A 55 4.75 14.15 28.10
C LEU A 55 6.23 13.98 28.44
N LYS A 56 7.10 14.95 28.13
CA LYS A 56 8.56 14.83 28.34
C LYS A 56 8.95 14.44 29.78
N SER A 57 8.18 14.90 30.76
CA SER A 57 8.42 14.65 32.19
C SER A 57 7.85 13.31 32.69
N PHE A 58 7.14 12.57 31.84
CA PHE A 58 6.44 11.33 32.18
C PHE A 58 6.90 10.18 31.26
N PRO A 59 8.10 9.60 31.51
CA PRO A 59 8.70 8.60 30.63
C PRO A 59 7.84 7.32 30.50
N GLU A 60 7.15 6.91 31.55
CA GLU A 60 6.26 5.74 31.52
C GLU A 60 5.05 5.94 30.59
N MET A 61 4.50 7.16 30.56
CA MET A 61 3.42 7.51 29.64
C MET A 61 3.91 7.59 28.20
N GLN A 62 5.14 8.07 27.96
CA GLN A 62 5.73 8.05 26.62
C GLN A 62 5.92 6.64 26.08
N GLU A 63 6.39 5.70 26.90
CA GLU A 63 6.51 4.29 26.52
C GLU A 63 5.15 3.70 26.13
N THR A 64 4.12 3.95 26.93
CA THR A 64 2.74 3.53 26.63
C THR A 64 2.26 4.13 25.31
N LEU A 65 2.50 5.42 25.09
CA LEU A 65 2.08 6.10 23.85
C LEU A 65 2.77 5.51 22.61
N LYS A 66 4.09 5.22 22.70
CA LYS A 66 4.85 4.58 21.62
C LYS A 66 4.30 3.19 21.30
N ARG A 67 3.99 2.37 22.32
CA ARG A 67 3.39 1.04 22.13
C ARG A 67 2.02 1.12 21.47
N ASN A 68 1.17 2.04 21.93
CA ASN A 68 -0.15 2.28 21.34
C ASN A 68 -0.04 2.75 19.89
N TYR A 69 0.93 3.60 19.58
CA TYR A 69 1.21 4.01 18.21
C TYR A 69 1.59 2.82 17.34
N VAL A 70 2.55 2.00 17.77
CA VAL A 70 2.98 0.79 17.03
C VAL A 70 1.80 -0.17 16.79
N PHE A 71 0.97 -0.40 17.81
CA PHE A 71 -0.25 -1.18 17.66
C PHE A 71 -1.22 -0.57 16.65
N GLY A 72 -1.41 0.75 16.69
CA GLY A 72 -2.21 1.49 15.72
C GLY A 72 -1.69 1.37 14.27
N VAL A 73 -0.37 1.44 14.06
CA VAL A 73 0.25 1.21 12.75
C VAL A 73 -0.07 -0.20 12.24
N MET A 74 0.03 -1.21 13.11
CA MET A 74 -0.29 -2.59 12.75
C MET A 74 -1.74 -2.73 12.29
N LEU A 75 -2.69 -2.15 13.03
CA LEU A 75 -4.12 -2.17 12.65
C LEU A 75 -4.38 -1.46 11.33
N ARG A 76 -3.81 -0.26 11.12
CA ARG A 76 -3.99 0.49 9.87
C ARG A 76 -3.38 -0.23 8.67
N LYS A 77 -2.24 -0.91 8.85
CA LYS A 77 -1.65 -1.76 7.81
C LYS A 77 -2.57 -2.93 7.46
N LYS A 78 -3.16 -3.62 8.45
CA LYS A 78 -4.15 -4.67 8.19
C LYS A 78 -5.37 -4.15 7.45
N ASN A 79 -5.81 -2.93 7.76
CA ASN A 79 -6.90 -2.28 7.05
C ASN A 79 -6.53 -1.93 5.60
N LEU A 80 -5.31 -1.44 5.35
CA LEU A 80 -4.80 -1.24 4.00
C LEU A 80 -4.75 -2.56 3.22
N ASP A 81 -4.22 -3.63 3.81
CA ASP A 81 -4.18 -4.95 3.17
C ASP A 81 -5.58 -5.44 2.79
N LEU A 82 -6.58 -5.20 3.65
CA LEU A 82 -7.98 -5.52 3.38
C LEU A 82 -8.55 -4.66 2.24
N ALA A 83 -8.33 -3.35 2.28
CA ALA A 83 -8.77 -2.43 1.24
C ALA A 83 -8.17 -2.81 -0.13
N LEU A 84 -6.88 -3.13 -0.19
CA LEU A 84 -6.23 -3.58 -1.43
C LEU A 84 -6.80 -4.90 -1.95
N LYS A 85 -7.17 -5.84 -1.07
CA LYS A 85 -7.85 -7.08 -1.47
C LYS A 85 -9.24 -6.81 -2.04
N VAL A 86 -10.01 -5.91 -1.42
CA VAL A 86 -11.33 -5.50 -1.91
C VAL A 86 -11.22 -4.78 -3.26
N SER A 87 -10.29 -3.84 -3.38
CA SER A 87 -10.05 -3.11 -4.64
C SER A 87 -9.50 -4.01 -5.73
N LYS A 88 -8.76 -5.08 -5.40
CA LYS A 88 -8.43 -6.13 -6.36
C LYS A 88 -9.66 -6.84 -6.88
N ALA A 89 -10.69 -7.06 -6.05
CA ALA A 89 -11.94 -7.69 -6.48
C ALA A 89 -12.88 -6.73 -7.23
N LEU A 90 -12.78 -5.41 -6.99
CA LEU A 90 -13.72 -4.41 -7.52
C LEU A 90 -13.17 -3.55 -8.67
N CYS A 91 -11.86 -3.30 -8.72
CA CYS A 91 -11.21 -2.47 -9.76
C CYS A 91 -10.56 -3.30 -10.88
N THR A 92 -10.76 -4.62 -10.91
CA THR A 92 -10.31 -5.50 -12.01
C THR A 92 -11.41 -5.86 -13.01
N ASP A 93 -12.67 -5.49 -12.75
CA ASP A 93 -13.76 -5.47 -13.73
C ASP A 93 -13.84 -4.11 -14.45
#